data_AF-A0A2T5JWC8-F1
#
_entry.id   AF-A0A2T5JWC8-F1
#
_cell.length_a   1.000
_cell.length_b   1.000
_cell.length_c   1.000
_cell.angle_alpha   90.00
_cell.angle_beta   90.00
_cell.angle_gamma   90.00
#
_symmetry.space_group_name_H-M   'P 1'
#
loop_
_entity.id
_entity.type
_entity.pdbx_description
1 polymer ?
#
loop_
_entity_poly.entity_id
_entity_poly.type
_entity_poly.pdbx_seq_one_letter_code
_entity_poly.pdbx_strand_id
1 'polypeptide(L)'
;MPDLTKLEQYMALVDKLVQFADKEELAECSRILAINLAHYQIKYGELPLDDGLVAADWDKLNDQQDELVVRGMETLVGVLGSVIQGLDEKTEH
;
A
#
# COMPACT_ATOMS: atom_id res chain seq x y z
N MET A 1 14.45 -5.76 16.12
CA MET A 1 13.39 -6.60 15.54
C MET A 1 12.23 -5.65 15.26
N PRO A 2 11.97 -5.33 13.99
CA PRO A 2 10.75 -4.62 13.61
C PRO A 2 9.54 -5.39 14.16
N ASP A 3 8.54 -4.63 14.56
CA ASP A 3 7.39 -5.16 15.27
C ASP A 3 6.51 -5.95 14.30
N LEU A 4 6.76 -7.26 14.18
CA LEU A 4 5.95 -8.21 13.40
C LEU A 4 4.44 -8.02 13.68
N THR A 5 4.10 -7.67 14.92
CA THR A 5 2.72 -7.32 15.34
C THR A 5 2.13 -6.16 14.55
N LYS A 6 2.94 -5.17 14.18
CA LYS A 6 2.50 -4.00 13.40
C LYS A 6 2.25 -4.35 11.95
N LEU A 7 3.06 -5.23 11.37
CA LEU A 7 2.82 -5.75 10.02
C LEU A 7 1.51 -6.53 9.97
N GLU A 8 1.30 -7.46 10.90
CA GLU A 8 0.06 -8.25 11.01
C GLU A 8 -1.18 -7.34 11.15
N GLN A 9 -1.08 -6.28 11.95
CA GLN A 9 -2.16 -5.30 12.12
C GLN A 9 -2.51 -4.58 10.81
N TYR A 10 -1.51 -4.11 10.05
CA TYR A 10 -1.77 -3.47 8.77
C TYR A 10 -2.28 -4.45 7.73
N MET A 11 -1.76 -5.67 7.67
CA MET A 11 -2.29 -6.70 6.77
C MET A 11 -3.77 -6.98 7.05
N ALA A 12 -4.12 -7.19 8.32
CA ALA A 12 -5.52 -7.41 8.71
C ALA A 12 -6.42 -6.20 8.40
N LEU A 13 -5.87 -4.98 8.44
CA LEU A 13 -6.62 -3.77 8.09
C LEU A 13 -6.79 -3.64 6.57
N VAL A 14 -5.75 -3.92 5.78
CA VAL A 14 -5.82 -3.99 4.32
C VAL A 14 -6.89 -5.00 3.90
N ASP A 15 -6.87 -6.21 4.46
CA ASP A 15 -7.85 -7.26 4.14
C ASP A 15 -9.29 -6.80 4.39
N LYS A 16 -9.53 -6.09 5.49
CA LYS A 16 -10.83 -5.49 5.79
C LYS A 16 -11.23 -4.44 4.77
N LEU A 17 -10.33 -3.50 4.46
CA LEU A 17 -10.61 -2.42 3.50
C LEU A 17 -10.89 -3.00 2.10
N VAL A 18 -10.16 -4.02 1.68
CA VAL A 18 -10.37 -4.71 0.40
C VAL A 18 -11.73 -5.41 0.37
N GLN A 19 -12.23 -5.91 1.49
CA GLN A 19 -13.58 -6.49 1.57
C GLN A 19 -14.69 -5.43 1.49
N PHE A 20 -14.44 -4.21 1.97
CA PHE A 20 -15.38 -3.10 1.86
C PHE A 20 -15.36 -2.42 0.49
N ALA A 21 -14.20 -2.41 -0.15
CA ALA A 21 -14.01 -1.71 -1.42
C ALA A 21 -14.71 -2.42 -2.58
N ASP A 22 -15.35 -1.65 -3.44
CA ASP A 22 -15.79 -2.12 -4.75
C ASP A 22 -14.65 -2.12 -5.78
N LYS A 23 -14.96 -2.56 -7.00
CA LYS A 23 -13.96 -2.66 -8.07
C LYS A 23 -13.45 -1.31 -8.55
N GLU A 24 -14.28 -0.28 -8.52
CA GLU A 24 -13.91 1.07 -8.97
C GLU A 24 -12.99 1.72 -7.94
N GLU A 25 -13.26 1.52 -6.65
CA GLU A 25 -12.44 1.95 -5.52
C GLU A 25 -11.06 1.29 -5.55
N LEU A 26 -11.00 -0.03 -5.76
CA LEU A 26 -9.72 -0.75 -5.90
C LEU A 26 -8.93 -0.27 -7.13
N ALA A 27 -9.62 -0.01 -8.24
CA ALA A 27 -8.99 0.52 -9.45
C ALA A 27 -8.43 1.93 -9.22
N GLU A 28 -9.17 2.79 -8.53
CA GLU A 28 -8.73 4.15 -8.23
C GLU A 28 -7.57 4.19 -7.23
N CYS A 29 -7.63 3.37 -6.17
CA CYS A 29 -6.51 3.18 -5.26
C CYS A 29 -5.23 2.79 -6.02
N SER A 30 -5.36 1.84 -6.96
CA SER A 30 -4.24 1.39 -7.80
C SER A 30 -3.69 2.52 -8.70
N ARG A 31 -4.55 3.36 -9.29
CA ARG A 31 -4.12 4.52 -10.10
C ARG A 31 -3.35 5.52 -9.26
N ILE A 32 -3.83 5.86 -8.07
CA ILE A 32 -3.17 6.79 -7.15
C ILE A 32 -1.78 6.26 -6.77
N LEU A 33 -1.68 4.97 -6.42
CA LEU A 33 -0.39 4.34 -6.09
C LEU A 33 0.59 4.37 -7.27
N ALA A 34 0.13 4.09 -8.50
CA ALA A 34 0.95 4.18 -9.70
C ALA A 34 1.46 5.61 -9.96
N ILE A 35 0.61 6.62 -9.78
CA ILE A 35 0.99 8.03 -9.91
C ILE A 35 2.01 8.42 -8.84
N ASN A 36 1.81 7.98 -7.59
CA ASN A 36 2.76 8.25 -6.50
C ASN A 36 4.14 7.63 -6.78
N LEU A 37 4.18 6.39 -7.30
CA LEU A 37 5.41 5.73 -7.71
C LEU A 37 6.10 6.50 -8.84
N ALA A 38 5.36 6.88 -9.89
CA ALA A 38 5.91 7.66 -11.00
C ALA A 38 6.43 9.03 -10.55
N HIS A 39 5.71 9.72 -9.66
CA HIS A 39 6.15 10.99 -9.07
C HIS A 39 7.47 10.82 -8.31
N TYR A 40 7.58 9.75 -7.50
CA TYR A 40 8.81 9.44 -6.78
C TYR A 40 9.97 9.20 -7.76
N GLN A 41 9.75 8.39 -8.80
CA GLN A 41 10.78 8.07 -9.80
C GLN A 41 11.25 9.29 -10.59
N ILE A 42 10.33 10.20 -10.95
CA ILE A 42 10.69 11.48 -11.59
C ILE A 42 11.60 12.32 -10.68
N LYS A 43 11.35 12.29 -9.37
CA LYS A 43 12.06 13.12 -8.40
C LYS A 43 13.40 12.54 -7.95
N TYR A 44 13.51 11.22 -7.86
CA TYR A 44 14.66 10.55 -7.23
C TYR A 44 15.36 9.50 -8.11
N GLY A 45 14.87 9.25 -9.32
CA GLY A 45 15.39 8.23 -10.24
C GLY A 45 14.65 6.90 -10.16
N GLU A 46 15.03 5.96 -11.04
CA GLU A 46 14.40 4.64 -11.11
C GLU A 46 14.62 3.83 -9.82
N LEU A 47 13.59 3.05 -9.45
CA LEU A 47 13.69 2.11 -8.33
C LEU A 47 14.55 0.92 -8.78
N PRO A 48 15.65 0.57 -8.08
CA PRO A 48 16.45 -0.61 -8.44
C PRO A 48 15.66 -1.89 -8.13
N LEU A 49 14.99 -2.44 -9.15
CA LEU A 49 14.17 -3.65 -9.03
C LEU A 49 15.01 -4.90 -8.74
N ASP A 50 16.31 -4.88 -9.06
CA ASP A 50 17.22 -6.01 -8.87
C ASP A 50 17.53 -6.31 -7.39
N ASP A 51 17.37 -5.33 -6.50
CA ASP A 51 17.59 -5.46 -5.05
C ASP A 51 16.28 -5.59 -4.25
N GLY A 52 15.12 -5.47 -4.92
CA GLY A 52 13.83 -5.20 -4.29
C GLY A 52 12.80 -6.32 -4.47
N LEU A 53 12.63 -7.15 -3.43
CA LEU A 53 11.33 -7.73 -3.03
C LEU A 53 10.57 -8.65 -4.02
N VAL A 54 11.17 -9.18 -5.08
CA VAL A 54 10.47 -10.17 -5.95
C VAL A 54 10.30 -11.55 -5.27
N ALA A 55 10.94 -11.81 -4.13
CA ALA A 55 10.71 -13.04 -3.39
C ALA A 55 9.59 -12.86 -2.35
N ALA A 56 8.40 -13.36 -2.70
CA ALA A 56 7.19 -13.48 -1.89
C ALA A 56 7.32 -14.42 -0.67
N ASP A 57 8.45 -14.41 0.02
CA ASP A 57 8.68 -15.16 1.25
C ASP A 57 8.69 -14.15 2.41
N TRP A 58 7.49 -13.68 2.76
CA TRP A 58 7.24 -12.76 3.88
C TRP A 58 7.83 -13.27 5.21
N ASP A 59 8.10 -14.58 5.31
CA ASP A 59 8.70 -15.25 6.46
C ASP A 59 10.24 -15.06 6.56
N LYS A 60 10.90 -14.41 5.59
CA LYS A 60 12.37 -14.23 5.55
C LYS A 60 12.84 -12.80 5.27
N LEU A 61 12.01 -11.81 5.59
CA LEU A 61 12.40 -10.40 5.45
C LEU A 61 13.54 -10.07 6.44
N ASN A 62 14.50 -9.27 5.99
CA ASN A 62 15.45 -8.62 6.88
C ASN A 62 14.84 -7.34 7.50
N ASP A 63 15.48 -6.76 8.53
CA ASP A 63 14.96 -5.59 9.23
C ASP A 63 14.59 -4.40 8.30
N GLN A 64 15.33 -4.20 7.21
CA GLN A 64 15.06 -3.14 6.23
C GLN A 64 13.87 -3.48 5.32
N GLN A 65 13.74 -4.75 4.93
CA GLN A 65 12.61 -5.25 4.15
C GLN A 65 11.32 -5.22 4.97
N ASP A 66 11.38 -5.54 6.26
CA ASP A 66 10.25 -5.43 7.18
C ASP A 66 9.73 -3.99 7.30
N GLU A 67 10.63 -3.02 7.48
CA GLU A 67 10.21 -1.61 7.51
C GLU A 67 9.57 -1.20 6.18
N LEU A 68 10.17 -1.58 5.05
CA LEU A 68 9.66 -1.27 3.73
C LEU A 68 8.25 -1.83 3.53
N VAL A 69 8.02 -3.07 3.96
CA VAL A 69 6.72 -3.72 3.88
C VAL A 69 5.69 -3.02 4.77
N VAL A 70 6.02 -2.75 6.04
CA VAL A 70 5.12 -2.04 6.97
C VAL A 70 4.72 -0.67 6.40
N ARG A 71 5.69 0.08 5.87
CA ARG A 71 5.44 1.39 5.22
C ARG A 71 4.59 1.27 3.97
N GLY A 72 4.81 0.21 3.18
CA GLY A 72 4.00 -0.10 2.00
C GLY A 72 2.53 -0.38 2.37
N MET A 73 2.30 -1.21 3.39
CA MET A 73 0.95 -1.53 3.87
C MET A 73 0.26 -0.33 4.53
N GLU A 74 0.99 0.48 5.30
CA GLU A 74 0.50 1.75 5.84
C GLU A 74 0.04 2.71 4.72
N THR A 75 0.83 2.81 3.65
CA THR A 75 0.49 3.61 2.46
C THR A 75 -0.77 3.09 1.77
N LEU A 76 -0.88 1.76 1.59
CA LEU A 76 -2.05 1.14 0.99
C LEU A 76 -3.32 1.41 1.81
N VAL A 77 -3.28 1.24 3.13
CA VAL A 77 -4.39 1.57 4.04
C VAL A 77 -4.81 3.03 3.90
N GLY A 78 -3.85 3.95 3.87
CA GLY A 78 -4.14 5.38 3.76
C GLY A 78 -4.82 5.73 2.43
N VAL A 79 -4.30 5.23 1.31
CA VAL A 79 -4.87 5.51 -0.02
C VAL A 79 -6.23 4.83 -0.16
N LEU A 80 -6.34 3.54 0.14
CA LEU A 80 -7.61 2.81 0.00
C LEU A 80 -8.70 3.37 0.93
N GLY A 81 -8.36 3.69 2.18
CA GLY A 81 -9.28 4.34 3.10
C GLY A 81 -9.75 5.71 2.61
N SER A 82 -8.86 6.51 2.00
CA SER A 82 -9.23 7.81 1.42
C SER A 82 -10.14 7.69 0.20
N VAL A 83 -9.97 6.63 -0.61
CA VAL A 83 -10.81 6.37 -1.78
C VAL A 83 -12.22 5.96 -1.34
N ILE A 84 -12.32 5.02 -0.40
CA ILE A 84 -13.60 4.56 0.15
C ILE A 84 -14.37 5.73 0.79
N GLN A 85 -13.71 6.55 1.61
CA GLN A 85 -14.37 7.68 2.28
C GLN A 85 -14.69 8.83 1.32
N GLY A 86 -13.83 9.11 0.34
CA GLY A 86 -13.96 10.24 -0.57
C GLY A 86 -14.92 10.03 -1.74
N LEU A 87 -15.40 8.80 -1.99
CA LEU A 87 -16.44 8.51 -2.97
C LEU A 87 -17.84 8.73 -2.38
N ASP A 88 -18.07 8.37 -1.13
CA ASP A 88 -19.37 8.62 -0.46
C ASP A 88 -19.69 10.12 -0.42
N GLU A 89 -18.72 11.00 -0.16
CA GLU A 89 -18.92 12.46 -0.12
C GLU A 89 -19.21 13.08 -1.51
N LYS A 90 -18.83 12.42 -2.61
CA LYS A 90 -19.05 12.94 -3.98
C LYS A 90 -20.41 12.57 -4.57
N THR A 91 -21.15 11.66 -3.95
CA THR A 91 -22.46 11.20 -4.44
C THR A 91 -23.64 11.96 -3.83
N GLU A 92 -23.42 12.86 -2.87
CA GLU A 92 -24.46 13.67 -2.20
C GLU A 92 -24.63 15.11 -2.74
N HIS A 93 -24.09 15.43 -3.93
CA HIS A 93 -24.21 16.76 -4.56
C HIS A 93 -24.79 16.72 -5.97
#